data_AF-A0A398DC42-F1
#
_entry.id   AF-A0A398DC42-F1
#
_cell.length_a   1.000
_cell.length_b   1.000
_cell.length_c   1.000
_cell.angle_alpha   90.00
_cell.angle_beta   90.00
_cell.angle_gamma   90.00
#
_symmetry.space_group_name_H-M   'P 1'
#
loop_
_entity.id
_entity.type
_entity.pdbx_description
1 polymer ?
#
loop_
_entity_poly.entity_id
_entity_poly.type
_entity_poly.pdbx_seq_one_letter_code
_entity_poly.pdbx_strand_id
1 'polypeptide(L)'
;MVDGNAEQASVDYPPVTTEVRPGELIFINDGLIRLKAREIQGDTIVTDVLKGGILSDHKGVNFPQSDLHVPSITEKDRHDLVTGLRAGVDYVALSFVRTSDDVR
;
A
#
# COMPACT_ATOMS: atom_id res chain seq x y z
N MET A 1 -13.62 4.89 6.24
CA MET A 1 -13.25 5.61 5.01
C MET A 1 -13.91 6.97 5.03
N VAL A 2 -13.19 7.98 4.53
CA VAL A 2 -13.63 9.37 4.37
C VAL A 2 -13.54 9.77 2.90
N ASP A 3 -14.39 10.71 2.49
CA ASP A 3 -14.34 11.30 1.14
C ASP A 3 -13.04 12.08 0.96
N GLY A 4 -12.34 11.79 -0.14
CA GLY A 4 -11.05 12.39 -0.47
C GLY A 4 -11.18 13.86 -0.88
N ASN A 5 -10.30 14.70 -0.34
CA ASN A 5 -10.15 16.09 -0.73
C ASN A 5 -8.68 16.54 -0.56
N ALA A 6 -8.42 17.85 -0.57
CA ALA A 6 -7.06 18.38 -0.44
C ALA A 6 -6.40 18.12 0.94
N GLU A 7 -7.18 17.80 1.97
CA GLU A 7 -6.74 17.66 3.36
C GLU A 7 -6.73 16.20 3.84
N GLN A 8 -7.55 15.32 3.24
CA GLN A 8 -7.68 13.93 3.67
C GLN A 8 -7.95 12.97 2.52
N ALA A 9 -7.53 11.71 2.68
CA ALA A 9 -7.83 10.59 1.80
C ALA A 9 -7.84 9.28 2.60
N SER A 10 -8.49 8.25 2.07
CA SER A 10 -8.51 6.92 2.68
C SER A 10 -7.47 6.00 2.03
N VAL A 11 -6.88 5.10 2.82
CA VAL A 11 -6.07 3.98 2.35
C VAL A 11 -6.78 2.67 2.68
N ASP A 12 -6.71 1.71 1.76
CA ASP A 12 -7.39 0.41 1.84
C ASP A 12 -6.56 -0.65 2.59
N TYR A 13 -5.68 -0.22 3.49
CA TYR A 13 -4.86 -1.09 4.32
C TYR A 13 -4.91 -0.65 5.80
N PRO A 14 -5.92 -1.09 6.57
CA PRO A 14 -6.13 -0.65 7.96
C PRO A 14 -4.95 -0.83 8.93
N PRO A 15 -4.12 -1.89 8.84
CA PRO A 15 -2.98 -2.07 9.76
C PRO A 15 -1.92 -0.97 9.69
N VAL A 16 -1.90 -0.18 8.62
CA VAL A 16 -0.88 0.85 8.36
C VAL A 16 -0.68 1.84 9.51
N THR A 17 -1.74 2.18 10.26
CA THR A 17 -1.67 3.12 11.39
C THR A 17 -0.88 2.54 12.57
N THR A 18 -0.76 1.21 12.64
CA THR A 18 0.04 0.52 13.67
C THR A 18 1.46 0.18 13.20
N GLU A 19 1.72 0.28 11.90
CA GLU A 19 2.99 -0.11 11.27
C GLU A 19 3.87 1.11 10.89
N VAL A 20 3.25 2.26 10.66
CA VAL A 20 3.95 3.53 10.36
C VAL A 20 4.34 4.25 11.65
N ARG A 21 5.54 4.83 11.67
CA ARG A 21 6.01 5.66 12.79
C ARG A 21 6.11 7.14 12.42
N PRO A 22 5.91 8.05 13.40
CA PRO A 22 6.25 9.46 13.22
C PRO A 22 7.66 9.66 12.65
N GLY A 23 7.77 10.52 11.65
CA GLY A 23 9.00 10.83 10.94
C GLY A 23 9.22 10.04 9.64
N GLU A 24 8.47 8.97 9.40
CA GLU A 24 8.60 8.14 8.20
C GLU A 24 8.01 8.82 6.96
N LEU A 25 8.57 8.48 5.80
CA LEU A 25 8.12 8.97 4.51
C LEU A 25 6.95 8.14 3.97
N ILE A 26 6.03 8.82 3.30
CA ILE A 26 4.90 8.21 2.60
C ILE A 26 4.91 8.74 1.16
N PHE A 27 4.92 7.84 0.19
CA PHE A 27 4.93 8.18 -1.23
C PHE A 27 3.59 7.83 -1.85
N ILE A 28 3.03 8.74 -2.64
CA ILE A 28 1.78 8.52 -3.36
C ILE A 28 2.03 8.75 -4.85
N ASN A 29 1.42 7.90 -5.69
CA ASN A 29 1.51 7.99 -7.15
C ASN A 29 2.98 7.96 -7.62
N ASP A 30 3.66 6.85 -7.34
CA ASP A 30 5.08 6.64 -7.69
C ASP A 30 6.04 7.71 -7.14
N GLY A 31 5.69 8.29 -5.98
CA GLY A 31 6.48 9.32 -5.32
C GLY A 31 6.41 10.70 -5.97
N LEU A 32 5.43 10.93 -6.87
CA LEU A 32 5.08 12.26 -7.36
C LEU A 32 4.62 13.17 -6.22
N ILE A 33 3.84 12.61 -5.29
CA ILE A 33 3.46 13.23 -4.01
C ILE A 33 4.28 12.57 -2.90
N ARG A 34 4.79 13.39 -1.98
CA ARG A 34 5.60 12.94 -0.84
C ARG A 34 5.10 13.59 0.43
N LEU A 35 4.82 12.76 1.42
CA LEU A 35 4.37 13.17 2.73
C LEU A 35 5.37 12.66 3.79
N LYS A 36 5.33 13.28 4.96
CA LYS A 36 6.04 12.80 6.16
C LYS A 36 5.04 12.58 7.27
N ALA A 37 5.02 11.39 7.87
CA ALA A 37 4.19 11.12 9.03
C ALA A 37 4.61 12.06 10.17
N ARG A 38 3.66 12.85 10.68
CA ARG A 38 3.87 13.74 11.83
C ARG A 38 3.49 13.02 13.11
N GLU A 39 2.30 12.42 13.15
CA GLU A 39 1.78 11.68 14.29
C GLU A 39 0.68 10.70 13.87
N ILE A 40 0.35 9.76 14.76
CA ILE A 40 -0.74 8.80 14.59
C ILE A 40 -1.84 9.15 15.58
N GLN A 41 -3.06 9.35 15.09
CA GLN A 41 -4.25 9.65 15.88
C GLN A 41 -5.32 8.60 15.62
N GLY A 42 -5.35 7.54 16.42
CA GLY A 42 -6.30 6.43 16.25
C GLY A 42 -6.10 5.72 14.90
N ASP A 43 -7.08 5.87 14.01
CA ASP A 43 -7.08 5.32 12.64
C ASP A 43 -6.56 6.29 11.58
N THR A 44 -6.02 7.44 11.99
CA THR A 44 -5.56 8.51 11.09
C THR A 44 -4.06 8.74 11.23
N ILE A 45 -3.37 8.82 10.09
CA ILE A 45 -1.97 9.26 10.01
C ILE A 45 -1.97 10.73 9.65
N VAL A 46 -1.58 11.60 10.59
CA VAL A 46 -1.41 13.03 10.33
C VAL A 46 -0.07 13.23 9.63
N THR A 47 -0.06 13.96 8.53
CA THR A 47 1.15 14.13 7.69
C THR A 47 1.46 15.57 7.36
N ASP A 48 2.74 15.82 7.11
CA ASP A 48 3.25 17.03 6.49
C ASP A 48 3.48 16.80 4.99
N VAL A 49 2.99 17.71 4.14
CA VAL A 49 3.23 17.65 2.70
C VAL A 49 4.65 18.13 2.40
N LEU A 50 5.54 17.21 2.03
CA LEU A 50 6.90 17.54 1.57
C LEU A 50 6.92 17.95 0.10
N LYS A 51 6.09 17.29 -0.72
CA LYS A 51 5.88 17.59 -2.13
C LYS A 51 4.43 17.30 -2.49
N GLY A 52 3.68 18.34 -2.83
CA GLY A 52 2.29 18.24 -3.28
C GLY A 52 2.15 17.84 -4.75
N GLY A 53 0.90 17.69 -5.19
CA GLY A 53 0.55 17.34 -6.57
C GLY A 53 -0.95 17.04 -6.70
N ILE A 54 -1.36 16.60 -7.89
CA ILE A 54 -2.73 16.16 -8.14
C ILE A 54 -2.86 14.71 -7.69
N LEU A 55 -3.78 14.45 -6.77
CA LEU A 55 -4.19 13.11 -6.36
C LEU A 55 -5.53 12.77 -7.01
N SER A 56 -5.59 11.61 -7.66
CA SER A 56 -6.83 11.03 -8.17
C SER A 56 -7.10 9.71 -7.47
N ASP A 57 -8.22 9.07 -7.81
CA ASP A 57 -8.64 7.82 -7.19
C ASP A 57 -7.67 6.66 -7.46
N HIS A 58 -7.64 5.70 -6.52
CA HIS A 58 -6.90 4.44 -6.61
C HIS A 58 -5.40 4.57 -6.92
N LYS A 59 -4.77 5.69 -6.52
CA LYS A 59 -3.31 5.81 -6.61
C LYS A 59 -2.63 4.94 -5.56
N GLY A 60 -1.57 4.25 -5.98
CA GLY A 60 -0.72 3.49 -5.09
C GLY A 60 -0.07 4.39 -4.04
N VAL A 61 0.01 3.87 -2.82
CA VAL A 61 0.74 4.44 -1.70
C VAL A 61 1.84 3.48 -1.29
N ASN A 62 3.02 4.01 -0.96
CA ASN A 62 4.17 3.23 -0.55
C ASN A 62 4.79 3.82 0.72
N PHE A 63 5.24 2.93 1.60
CA PHE A 63 5.80 3.22 2.90
C PHE A 63 7.22 2.64 2.97
N PRO A 64 8.22 3.32 2.40
CA PRO A 64 9.56 2.77 2.16
C PRO A 64 10.34 2.38 3.42
N GLN A 65 9.91 2.85 4.59
CA GLN A 65 10.58 2.60 5.87
C GLN A 65 9.78 1.66 6.78
N SER A 66 8.48 1.52 6.53
CA SER A 66 7.57 0.75 7.37
C SER A 66 7.54 -0.69 6.91
N ASP A 67 7.57 -1.61 7.87
CA ASP A 67 7.49 -3.03 7.56
C ASP A 67 6.03 -3.47 7.44
N LEU A 68 5.44 -3.28 6.26
CA LEU A 68 4.02 -3.55 6.05
C LEU A 68 3.74 -5.05 5.92
N HIS A 69 2.90 -5.61 6.79
CA HIS A 69 2.53 -7.03 6.73
C HIS A 69 1.38 -7.26 5.74
N VAL A 70 1.53 -6.77 4.51
CA VAL A 70 0.59 -7.04 3.42
C VAL A 70 0.73 -8.52 3.04
N PRO A 71 -0.37 -9.29 2.96
CA PRO A 71 -0.31 -10.67 2.49
C PRO A 71 0.30 -10.75 1.09
N SER A 72 1.23 -11.69 0.88
CA SER A 72 1.84 -11.95 -0.41
C SER A 72 0.85 -12.50 -1.45
N ILE A 73 -0.23 -13.16 -0.99
CA ILE A 73 -1.33 -13.67 -1.83
C ILE A 73 -2.66 -13.10 -1.34
N THR A 74 -3.37 -12.40 -2.23
CA THR A 74 -4.75 -11.95 -2.00
C THR A 74 -5.77 -12.98 -2.49
N GLU A 75 -7.05 -12.81 -2.13
CA GLU A 75 -8.13 -13.67 -2.64
C GLU A 75 -8.26 -13.57 -4.17
N LYS A 76 -8.05 -12.37 -4.72
CA LYS A 76 -8.00 -12.17 -6.18
C LYS A 76 -6.88 -13.00 -6.79
N ASP A 77 -5.68 -12.97 -6.20
CA ASP A 77 -4.54 -13.74 -6.73
C ASP A 77 -4.83 -15.25 -6.72
N ARG A 78 -5.54 -15.77 -5.70
CA ARG A 78 -6.00 -17.17 -5.69
C ARG A 78 -6.90 -17.49 -6.88
N HIS A 79 -7.82 -16.59 -7.23
CA HIS A 79 -8.70 -16.75 -8.38
C HIS A 79 -7.93 -16.68 -9.71
N ASP A 80 -6.99 -15.74 -9.81
CA ASP A 80 -6.15 -15.57 -11.00
C ASP A 80 -5.23 -16.77 -11.21
N LEU A 81 -4.69 -17.36 -10.14
CA LEU A 81 -3.91 -18.60 -10.21
C LEU A 81 -4.72 -19.76 -10.78
N VAL A 82 -5.97 -19.96 -10.31
CA VAL A 82 -6.86 -21.00 -10.85
C VAL A 82 -7.14 -20.76 -12.34
N THR A 83 -7.32 -19.49 -12.72
CA THR A 83 -7.56 -19.10 -14.12
C THR A 83 -6.31 -19.33 -14.98
N GLY A 84 -5.13 -18.94 -14.50
CA GLY A 84 -3.85 -19.17 -15.17
C GLY A 84 -3.54 -20.65 -15.36
N LEU A 85 -3.82 -21.49 -14.36
CA LEU A 85 -3.68 -22.94 -14.47
C LEU A 85 -4.56 -23.51 -15.59
N ARG A 86 -5.82 -23.05 -15.69
CA ARG A 86 -6.73 -23.46 -16.78
C ARG A 86 -6.27 -22.97 -18.15
N ALA A 87 -5.62 -21.81 -18.19
CA ALA A 87 -5.07 -21.23 -19.41
C ALA A 87 -3.73 -21.87 -19.84
N GLY A 88 -3.10 -22.67 -18.98
CA GLY A 88 -1.82 -23.33 -19.26
C GLY A 88 -0.62 -22.39 -19.24
N VAL A 89 -0.60 -21.41 -18.31
CA VAL A 89 0.54 -20.49 -18.17
C VAL A 89 1.82 -21.24 -17.78
N ASP A 90 2.95 -20.88 -18.40
CA ASP A 90 4.26 -21.48 -18.12
C ASP A 90 4.90 -20.94 -16.82
N TYR A 91 4.59 -19.68 -16.49
CA TYR A 91 5.16 -18.97 -15.35
C TYR A 91 4.12 -18.12 -14.64
N VAL A 92 4.33 -17.96 -13.33
CA VAL A 92 3.58 -17.07 -12.46
C VAL A 92 4.56 -16.13 -11.77
N ALA A 93 4.28 -14.84 -11.78
CA ALA A 93 5.02 -13.85 -11.00
C ALA A 93 4.23 -13.51 -9.74
N LEU A 94 4.85 -13.68 -8.56
CA LEU A 94 4.26 -13.31 -7.28
C LEU A 94 4.81 -11.94 -6.83
N SER A 95 3.91 -11.00 -6.59
CA SER A 95 4.26 -9.67 -6.08
C SER A 95 4.36 -9.69 -4.55
N PHE A 96 5.05 -8.71 -3.96
CA PHE A 96 5.15 -8.53 -2.50
C PHE A 96 5.69 -9.75 -1.72
N VAL A 97 6.56 -10.55 -2.34
CA VAL A 97 7.29 -11.64 -1.67
C VAL A 97 8.25 -11.05 -0.62
N ARG A 98 8.14 -11.53 0.63
CA ARG A 98 8.94 -11.06 1.77
C ARG A 98 9.86 -12.15 2.30
N THR A 99 9.44 -13.41 2.23
CA THR A 99 10.14 -14.57 2.76
C THR A 99 10.10 -15.73 1.76
N SER A 100 10.95 -16.75 1.97
CA SER A 100 10.91 -17.98 1.17
C SER A 100 9.59 -18.72 1.30
N ASP A 101 8.90 -18.57 2.44
CA ASP A 101 7.65 -19.27 2.72
C ASP A 101 6.47 -18.68 1.92
N ASP A 102 6.59 -17.46 1.39
CA ASP A 102 5.58 -16.87 0.50
C ASP A 102 5.47 -17.59 -0.85
N VAL A 103 6.53 -18.30 -1.27
CA VAL A 103 6.63 -18.95 -2.59
C VAL A 103 6.56 -20.47 -2.48
N ARG A 104 6.47 -21.02 -1.27
CA ARG A 104 6.62 -22.45 -0.99
C ARG A 104 5.36 -23.27 -1.22
#